data_AF-A0A2G5E2E6-F1
#
_entry.id   AF-A0A2G5E2E6-F1
#
_cell.length_a   1.000
_cell.length_b   1.000
_cell.length_c   1.000
_cell.angle_alpha   90.00
_cell.angle_beta   90.00
_cell.angle_gamma   90.00
#
_symmetry.space_group_name_H-M   'P 1'
#
loop_
_entity.id
_entity.type
_entity.pdbx_description
1 polymer ?
#
loop_
_entity_poly.entity_id
_entity_poly.type
_entity_poly.pdbx_seq_one_letter_code
_entity_poly.pdbx_strand_id
1 'polypeptide(L)'
;MDSFISELTNAIPGIDEAMSFAEMLKLVQTMDYSVIVFDTAPTGHTLRLLQFPSTLEKGLGKMMTLKNKFGGMIGQMTRLFGLGDEFGEDALVGKLEGMKGVIEQVNKQFKDPDLTTFVCVCIPEFLSLYETERLVQELSKYEIDTHNIIINQVLYEEEGVESKLLKARMKMQKKYLDQFYMLYEDFHITKLPLLPEEVCGVEALKDFSSNFLTPYEPLAKRGTIEELERRVSSLSFQLKEAEAELEALRKGKRKV
;
A
#
# COMPACT_ATOMS: atom_id res chain seq x y z
N MET A 1 -15.30 0.59 33.28
CA MET A 1 -14.50 1.77 32.90
C MET A 1 -13.92 1.61 31.50
N ASP A 2 -13.42 0.42 31.13
CA ASP A 2 -12.85 0.17 29.79
C ASP A 2 -13.83 0.38 28.62
N SER A 3 -15.13 0.07 28.78
CA SER A 3 -16.14 0.30 27.74
C SER A 3 -16.43 1.79 27.51
N PHE A 4 -16.39 2.62 28.55
CA PHE A 4 -16.65 4.05 28.44
C PHE A 4 -15.45 4.79 27.87
N ILE A 5 -14.23 4.36 28.22
CA ILE A 5 -13.00 4.87 27.60
C ILE A 5 -12.95 4.46 26.13
N SER A 6 -13.30 3.21 25.79
CA SER A 6 -13.37 2.71 24.41
C SER A 6 -14.38 3.47 23.54
N GLU A 7 -15.58 3.75 24.06
CA GLU A 7 -16.58 4.58 23.37
C GLU A 7 -16.13 6.04 23.22
N LEU A 8 -15.48 6.61 24.24
CA LEU A 8 -14.94 7.97 24.15
C LEU A 8 -13.78 8.07 23.15
N THR A 9 -12.93 7.04 23.08
CA THR A 9 -11.84 6.96 22.10
C THR A 9 -12.37 6.79 20.68
N ASN A 10 -13.34 5.90 20.47
CA ASN A 10 -13.94 5.70 19.13
C ASN A 10 -14.75 6.91 18.64
N ALA A 11 -15.18 7.79 19.55
CA ALA A 11 -15.88 9.02 19.21
C ALA A 11 -14.93 10.17 18.80
N ILE A 12 -13.61 10.04 18.99
CA ILE A 12 -12.64 11.05 18.58
C ILE A 12 -12.28 10.82 17.11
N PRO A 13 -12.63 11.75 16.20
CA PRO A 13 -12.25 11.61 14.80
C PRO A 13 -10.72 11.56 14.67
N GLY A 14 -10.19 10.54 13.98
CA GLY A 14 -8.75 10.35 13.79
C GLY A 14 -8.10 9.32 14.72
N ILE A 15 -8.86 8.66 15.62
CA ILE A 15 -8.26 7.71 16.57
C ILE A 15 -7.81 6.41 15.92
N ASP A 16 -8.53 5.91 14.91
CA ASP A 16 -8.13 4.72 14.17
C ASP A 16 -6.81 4.96 13.43
N GLU A 17 -6.66 6.14 12.82
CA GLU A 17 -5.41 6.57 12.18
C GLU A 17 -4.28 6.72 13.21
N ALA A 18 -4.57 7.30 14.39
CA ALA A 18 -3.59 7.45 15.46
C ALA A 18 -3.11 6.11 16.04
N MET A 19 -4.01 5.13 16.19
CA MET A 19 -3.69 3.78 16.66
C MET A 19 -2.89 2.99 15.62
N SER A 20 -3.32 3.03 14.36
CA SER A 20 -2.59 2.40 13.24
C SER A 20 -1.19 2.98 13.12
N PHE A 21 -1.05 4.30 13.29
CA PHE A 21 0.24 4.96 13.33
C PHE A 21 1.07 4.54 14.55
N ALA A 22 0.48 4.44 15.74
CA ALA A 22 1.20 4.00 16.93
C ALA A 22 1.74 2.56 16.82
N GLU A 23 0.98 1.66 16.19
CA GLU A 23 1.44 0.29 15.92
C GLU A 23 2.55 0.28 14.86
N MET A 24 2.42 1.09 13.82
CA MET A 24 3.47 1.30 12.81
C MET A 24 4.76 1.85 13.44
N LEU A 25 4.67 2.87 14.32
CA LEU A 25 5.81 3.40 15.08
C LEU A 25 6.52 2.30 15.89
N LYS A 26 5.74 1.43 16.54
CA LYS A 26 6.27 0.34 17.35
C LYS A 26 7.05 -0.67 16.49
N LEU A 27 6.49 -1.09 15.36
CA LEU A 27 7.12 -2.05 14.45
C LEU A 27 8.42 -1.49 13.84
N VAL A 28 8.43 -0.21 13.49
CA VAL A 28 9.63 0.48 13.01
C VAL A 28 10.73 0.52 14.08
N GLN A 29 10.36 0.71 15.35
CA GLN A 29 11.32 0.80 16.44
C GLN A 29 11.92 -0.54 16.85
N THR A 30 11.14 -1.63 16.82
CA THR A 30 11.64 -2.94 17.23
C THR A 30 12.51 -3.61 16.17
N MET A 31 12.39 -3.20 14.90
CA MET A 31 13.14 -3.79 13.76
C MET A 31 13.02 -5.31 13.67
N ASP A 32 11.91 -5.89 14.14
CA ASP A 32 11.71 -7.35 14.16
C ASP A 32 11.60 -7.97 12.76
N TYR A 33 11.40 -7.14 11.72
CA TYR A 33 11.20 -7.54 10.33
C TYR A 33 12.09 -6.73 9.40
N SER A 34 12.57 -7.35 8.32
CA SER A 34 13.38 -6.69 7.29
C SER A 34 12.56 -5.77 6.40
N VAL A 35 11.30 -6.14 6.13
CA VAL A 35 10.35 -5.39 5.29
C VAL A 35 8.95 -5.56 5.90
N ILE A 36 8.18 -4.47 5.92
CA ILE A 36 6.79 -4.45 6.36
C ILE A 36 5.93 -3.95 5.19
N VAL A 37 4.89 -4.69 4.84
CA VAL A 37 3.93 -4.30 3.80
C VAL A 37 2.64 -3.83 4.47
N PHE A 38 2.23 -2.59 4.19
CA PHE A 38 1.00 -2.02 4.70
C PHE A 38 -0.11 -2.15 3.65
N ASP A 39 -1.14 -2.94 3.96
CA ASP A 39 -2.38 -2.97 3.19
C ASP A 39 -3.30 -1.85 3.69
N THR A 40 -3.37 -0.76 2.94
CA THR A 40 -3.99 0.48 3.42
C THR A 40 -5.48 0.54 3.07
N ALA A 41 -6.23 1.31 3.85
CA ALA A 41 -7.61 1.66 3.56
C ALA A 41 -7.76 2.39 2.19
N PRO A 42 -9.00 2.70 1.73
CA PRO A 42 -9.19 3.45 0.48
C PRO A 42 -8.47 4.81 0.50
N THR A 43 -8.09 5.29 -0.68
CA THR A 43 -7.18 6.44 -0.95
C THR A 43 -7.28 7.60 0.05
N GLY A 44 -8.49 8.09 0.33
CA GLY A 44 -8.69 9.25 1.21
C GLY A 44 -8.34 9.02 2.68
N HIS A 45 -8.46 7.80 3.18
CA HIS A 45 -8.11 7.45 4.56
C HIS A 45 -6.60 7.24 4.71
N THR A 46 -5.97 6.58 3.74
CA THR A 46 -4.51 6.37 3.72
C THR A 46 -3.74 7.69 3.72
N LEU A 47 -4.19 8.67 2.93
CA LEU A 47 -3.54 9.98 2.92
C LEU A 47 -3.60 10.68 4.29
N ARG A 48 -4.67 10.49 5.07
CA ARG A 48 -4.73 11.05 6.44
C ARG A 48 -3.72 10.38 7.37
N LEU A 49 -3.56 9.07 7.26
CA LEU A 49 -2.56 8.33 8.03
C LEU A 49 -1.14 8.83 7.70
N LEU A 50 -0.82 9.03 6.42
CA LEU A 50 0.49 9.53 5.98
C LEU A 50 0.72 11.01 6.37
N GLN A 51 -0.32 11.83 6.38
CA GLN A 51 -0.27 13.23 6.86
C GLN A 51 -0.10 13.34 8.38
N PHE A 52 -0.51 12.31 9.12
CA PHE A 52 -0.62 12.34 10.57
C PHE A 52 0.69 12.70 11.29
N PRO A 53 1.86 12.08 10.99
CA PRO A 53 3.13 12.47 11.61
C PRO A 53 3.43 13.96 11.48
N SER A 54 3.31 14.52 10.27
CA SER A 54 3.59 15.93 10.02
C SER A 54 2.61 16.87 10.76
N THR A 55 1.37 16.43 10.95
CA THR A 55 0.33 17.19 11.65
C THR A 55 0.57 17.16 13.16
N LEU A 56 0.90 15.99 13.71
CA LEU A 56 1.27 15.84 15.12
C LEU A 56 2.52 16.63 15.45
N GLU A 57 3.56 16.57 14.62
CA GLU A 57 4.81 17.31 14.82
C GLU A 57 4.55 18.82 14.95
N LYS A 58 3.76 19.38 14.02
CA LYS A 58 3.33 20.79 14.05
C LYS A 58 2.48 21.12 15.29
N GLY A 59 1.59 20.20 15.69
CA GLY A 59 0.75 20.35 16.88
C GLY A 59 1.56 20.39 18.17
N LEU A 60 2.48 19.43 18.33
CA LEU A 60 3.40 19.34 19.47
C LEU A 60 4.31 20.57 19.52
N GLY A 61 4.85 21.02 18.39
CA GLY A 61 5.66 22.23 18.31
C GLY A 61 4.89 23.48 18.78
N LYS A 62 3.65 23.66 18.33
CA LYS A 62 2.79 24.76 18.79
C LYS A 62 2.52 24.68 20.29
N MET A 63 2.22 23.49 20.82
CA MET A 63 1.97 23.29 22.24
C MET A 63 3.22 23.63 23.09
N MET A 64 4.42 23.23 22.66
CA MET A 64 5.68 23.59 23.30
C MET A 64 5.91 25.11 23.27
N THR A 65 5.66 25.79 22.14
CA THR A 65 5.80 27.26 22.08
C THR A 65 4.78 28.00 22.96
N LEU A 66 3.56 27.47 23.07
CA LEU A 66 2.54 28.01 23.96
C LEU A 66 2.96 27.82 25.43
N LYS A 67 3.46 26.64 25.79
CA LYS A 67 4.03 26.38 27.12
C LYS A 67 5.18 27.34 27.42
N ASN A 68 6.10 27.58 26.49
CA ASN A 68 7.22 28.50 26.75
C ASN A 68 6.76 29.95 26.98
N LYS A 69 5.63 30.35 26.39
CA LYS A 69 5.05 31.70 26.57
C LYS A 69 4.18 31.82 27.82
N PHE A 70 3.45 30.77 28.20
CA PHE A 70 2.46 30.80 29.27
C PHE A 70 2.83 29.96 30.50
N GLY A 71 3.94 29.21 30.46
CA GLY A 71 4.37 28.30 31.52
C GLY A 71 4.71 29.04 32.82
N GLY A 72 5.27 30.26 32.72
CA GLY A 72 5.49 31.11 33.90
C GLY A 72 4.18 31.51 34.60
N MET A 73 3.11 31.73 33.83
CA MET A 73 1.79 32.10 34.33
C MET A 73 1.00 30.90 34.87
N ILE A 74 1.07 29.76 34.16
CA ILE A 74 0.47 28.49 34.60
C ILE A 74 1.12 28.05 35.92
N GLY A 75 2.44 28.02 35.99
CA GLY A 75 3.15 27.67 37.23
C GLY A 75 2.83 28.63 38.39
N GLN A 76 2.58 29.92 38.12
CA GLN A 76 2.10 30.85 39.15
C GLN A 76 0.67 30.55 39.60
N MET A 77 -0.23 30.26 38.67
CA MET A 77 -1.63 29.96 38.96
C MET A 77 -1.78 28.63 39.71
N THR A 78 -1.04 27.60 39.31
CA THR A 78 -1.01 26.28 39.99
C THR A 78 -0.53 26.40 41.43
N ARG A 79 0.50 27.22 41.68
CA ARG A 79 0.98 27.54 43.04
C ARG A 79 -0.05 28.32 43.87
N LEU A 80 -0.81 29.23 43.25
CA LEU A 80 -1.82 30.04 43.93
C LEU A 80 -3.08 29.23 44.29
N PHE A 81 -3.46 28.25 43.46
CA PHE A 81 -4.62 27.37 43.69
C PHE A 81 -4.32 26.20 44.64
N GLY A 82 -3.12 26.12 45.22
CA GLY A 82 -2.74 25.05 46.15
C GLY A 82 -2.56 23.67 45.49
N LEU A 83 -2.58 23.60 44.17
CA LEU A 83 -2.35 22.40 43.36
C LEU A 83 -0.83 22.18 43.11
N GLY A 84 -0.01 22.42 44.14
CA GLY A 84 1.45 22.40 43.99
C GLY A 84 1.97 21.09 43.41
N ASP A 85 2.89 21.15 42.44
CA ASP A 85 3.67 20.07 41.80
C ASP A 85 2.96 18.75 41.40
N GLU A 86 1.65 18.59 41.63
CA GLU A 86 0.88 17.39 41.30
C GLU A 86 0.50 17.31 39.82
N PHE A 87 0.59 18.42 39.09
CA PHE A 87 0.79 18.34 37.65
C PHE A 87 2.24 17.96 37.44
N GLY A 88 2.50 16.67 37.20
CA GLY A 88 3.80 16.16 36.77
C GLY A 88 4.22 16.73 35.41
N GLU A 89 4.44 18.04 35.36
CA GLU A 89 4.66 18.85 34.17
C GLU A 89 5.95 18.38 33.50
N ASP A 90 7.00 18.10 34.27
CA ASP A 90 8.27 17.57 33.77
C ASP A 90 8.14 16.14 33.22
N ALA A 91 7.36 15.28 33.87
CA ALA A 91 7.10 13.92 33.38
C ALA A 91 6.25 13.94 32.10
N LEU A 92 5.27 14.85 32.02
CA LEU A 92 4.43 15.04 30.85
C LEU A 92 5.24 15.63 29.69
N VAL A 93 6.15 16.56 29.96
CA VAL A 93 7.06 17.15 28.97
C VAL A 93 8.05 16.12 28.43
N GLY A 94 8.69 15.34 29.31
CA GLY A 94 9.61 14.28 28.88
C GLY A 94 8.91 13.24 27.99
N LYS A 95 7.64 12.91 28.28
CA LYS A 95 6.82 12.05 27.41
C LYS A 95 6.52 12.72 26.06
N LEU A 96 6.17 13.99 26.03
CA LEU A 96 5.89 14.73 24.79
C LEU A 96 7.14 14.90 23.92
N GLU A 97 8.30 15.16 24.51
CA GLU A 97 9.59 15.23 23.82
C GLU A 97 10.00 13.87 23.26
N GLY A 98 9.82 12.79 24.04
CA GLY A 98 10.02 11.43 23.57
C GLY A 98 9.14 11.11 22.36
N MET A 99 7.83 11.39 22.43
CA MET A 99 6.90 11.20 21.31
C MET A 99 7.31 12.00 20.08
N LYS A 100 7.74 13.26 20.25
CA LYS A 100 8.21 14.10 19.16
C LYS A 100 9.40 13.47 18.43
N GLY A 101 10.39 12.96 19.15
CA GLY A 101 11.57 12.32 18.55
C GLY A 101 11.21 11.09 17.72
N VAL A 102 10.25 10.28 18.19
CA VAL A 102 9.75 9.12 17.44
C VAL A 102 9.03 9.52 16.16
N ILE A 103 8.18 10.56 16.23
CA ILE A 103 7.44 11.08 15.07
C ILE A 103 8.41 11.64 14.03
N GLU A 104 9.42 12.40 14.44
CA GLU A 104 10.45 12.94 13.53
C GLU A 104 11.23 11.81 12.84
N GLN A 105 11.59 10.76 13.59
CA GLN A 105 12.28 9.59 13.03
C GLN A 105 11.42 8.89 11.97
N VAL A 106 10.13 8.68 12.23
CA VAL A 106 9.25 8.01 11.26
C VAL A 106 8.95 8.89 10.06
N ASN A 107 8.73 10.19 10.26
CA ASN A 107 8.57 11.14 9.17
C ASN A 107 9.83 11.14 8.26
N LYS A 108 11.02 11.05 8.85
CA LYS A 108 12.27 10.93 8.09
C LYS A 108 12.35 9.63 7.29
N GLN A 109 11.97 8.49 7.85
CA GLN A 109 12.00 7.20 7.15
C GLN A 109 10.97 7.12 6.01
N PHE A 110 9.79 7.70 6.19
CA PHE A 110 8.76 7.76 5.15
C PHE A 110 9.16 8.61 3.94
N LYS A 111 10.03 9.59 4.15
CA LYS A 111 10.57 10.46 3.10
C LYS A 111 11.85 9.95 2.47
N ASP A 112 12.36 8.82 2.95
CA ASP A 112 13.58 8.22 2.43
C ASP A 112 13.21 7.19 1.34
N PRO A 113 13.49 7.46 0.05
CA PRO A 113 13.13 6.57 -1.06
C PRO A 113 13.85 5.22 -1.00
N ASP A 114 14.97 5.12 -0.28
CA ASP A 114 15.71 3.86 -0.11
C ASP A 114 15.08 2.97 0.99
N LEU A 115 14.20 3.53 1.84
CA LEU A 115 13.57 2.83 2.95
C LEU A 115 12.07 2.61 2.76
N THR A 116 11.36 3.58 2.16
CA THR A 116 9.90 3.55 2.01
C THR A 116 9.52 3.88 0.57
N THR A 117 8.64 3.06 -0.01
CA THR A 117 8.01 3.34 -1.30
C THR A 117 6.52 3.01 -1.25
N PHE A 118 5.74 3.72 -2.06
CA PHE A 118 4.30 3.50 -2.21
C PHE A 118 3.99 2.88 -3.58
N VAL A 119 3.26 1.76 -3.57
CA VAL A 119 2.80 1.06 -4.78
C VAL A 119 1.31 1.35 -5.01
N CYS A 120 0.99 2.07 -6.08
CA CYS A 120 -0.39 2.40 -6.42
C CYS A 120 -1.06 1.22 -7.13
N VAL A 121 -2.28 0.86 -6.73
CA VAL A 121 -3.09 -0.17 -7.40
C VAL A 121 -4.36 0.46 -7.97
N CYS A 122 -4.63 0.23 -9.25
CA CYS A 122 -5.77 0.81 -9.96
C CYS A 122 -6.36 -0.16 -11.00
N ILE A 123 -7.45 0.26 -11.64
CA ILE A 123 -8.04 -0.43 -12.79
C ILE A 123 -8.05 0.51 -13.99
N PRO A 124 -8.04 0.01 -15.24
CA PRO A 124 -7.96 0.84 -16.45
C PRO A 124 -9.30 1.49 -16.81
N GLU A 125 -9.81 2.35 -15.93
CA GLU A 125 -11.05 3.11 -16.06
C GLU A 125 -10.84 4.58 -15.67
N PHE A 126 -11.67 5.48 -16.20
CA PHE A 126 -11.51 6.94 -16.02
C PHE A 126 -11.39 7.37 -14.56
N LEU A 127 -12.33 6.94 -13.71
CA LEU A 127 -12.36 7.38 -12.30
C LEU A 127 -11.15 6.86 -11.53
N SER A 128 -10.72 5.63 -11.83
CA SER A 128 -9.55 5.02 -11.19
C SER A 128 -8.25 5.69 -11.61
N LEU A 129 -8.11 6.07 -12.89
CA LEU A 129 -6.99 6.90 -13.37
C LEU A 129 -6.94 8.25 -12.65
N TYR A 130 -8.07 8.96 -12.57
CA TYR A 130 -8.16 10.26 -11.91
C TYR A 130 -7.83 10.20 -10.41
N GLU A 131 -8.36 9.21 -9.69
CA GLU A 131 -8.02 9.02 -8.27
C GLU A 131 -6.55 8.62 -8.06
N THR A 132 -5.98 7.85 -8.99
CA THR A 132 -4.54 7.50 -8.94
C THR A 132 -3.67 8.73 -9.16
N GLU A 133 -4.02 9.60 -10.11
CA GLU A 133 -3.30 10.85 -10.35
C GLU A 133 -3.34 11.75 -9.12
N ARG A 134 -4.52 11.91 -8.52
CA ARG A 134 -4.66 12.67 -7.28
C ARG A 134 -3.83 12.06 -6.15
N LEU A 135 -3.82 10.74 -6.01
CA LEU A 135 -3.00 10.04 -5.01
C LEU A 135 -1.51 10.32 -5.21
N VAL A 136 -0.99 10.16 -6.44
CA VAL A 136 0.42 10.40 -6.77
C VAL A 136 0.82 11.85 -6.48
N GLN A 137 -0.04 12.82 -6.83
CA GLN A 137 0.19 14.23 -6.50
C GLN A 137 0.25 14.49 -5.00
N GLU A 138 -0.61 13.85 -4.21
CA GLU A 138 -0.60 13.98 -2.75
C GLU A 138 0.64 13.31 -2.13
N LEU A 139 1.03 12.12 -2.58
CA LEU A 139 2.26 11.44 -2.14
C LEU A 139 3.50 12.30 -2.40
N SER A 140 3.59 12.91 -3.59
CA SER A 140 4.66 13.83 -3.94
C SER A 140 4.69 15.08 -3.03
N LYS A 141 3.52 15.64 -2.65
CA LYS A 141 3.45 16.74 -1.67
C LYS A 141 3.94 16.33 -0.28
N TYR A 142 3.80 15.06 0.08
CA TYR A 142 4.30 14.51 1.34
C TYR A 142 5.75 14.02 1.26
N GLU A 143 6.40 14.16 0.10
CA GLU A 143 7.75 13.68 -0.18
C GLU A 143 7.87 12.16 0.03
N ILE A 144 6.80 11.41 -0.23
CA ILE A 144 6.79 9.95 -0.18
C ILE A 144 7.08 9.43 -1.57
N ASP A 145 8.07 8.55 -1.68
CA ASP A 145 8.44 7.93 -2.94
C ASP A 145 7.32 7.06 -3.51
N THR A 146 7.09 7.19 -4.82
CA THR A 146 6.22 6.28 -5.57
C THR A 146 6.72 6.21 -7.00
N HIS A 147 7.06 4.99 -7.44
CA HIS A 147 7.55 4.72 -8.79
C HIS A 147 6.94 3.44 -9.39
N ASN A 148 5.94 2.84 -8.73
CA ASN A 148 5.29 1.61 -9.17
C ASN A 148 3.77 1.79 -9.24
N ILE A 149 3.17 1.40 -10.37
CA ILE A 149 1.72 1.34 -10.55
C ILE A 149 1.33 -0.06 -11.01
N ILE A 150 0.40 -0.68 -10.31
CA ILE A 150 -0.24 -1.94 -10.69
C ILE A 150 -1.60 -1.62 -11.28
N ILE A 151 -1.80 -1.97 -12.54
CA ILE A 151 -3.10 -1.90 -13.22
C ILE A 151 -3.71 -3.30 -13.21
N ASN A 152 -4.68 -3.51 -12.33
CA ASN A 152 -5.37 -4.78 -12.15
C ASN A 152 -6.61 -4.90 -13.05
N GLN A 153 -7.16 -6.12 -13.14
CA GLN A 153 -8.38 -6.44 -13.89
C GLN A 153 -8.29 -6.05 -15.37
N VAL A 154 -7.08 -6.18 -15.95
CA VAL A 154 -6.86 -5.93 -17.37
C VAL A 154 -7.46 -7.10 -18.16
N LEU A 155 -8.35 -6.79 -19.09
CA LEU A 155 -8.90 -7.76 -20.03
C LEU A 155 -7.93 -7.93 -21.19
N TYR A 156 -7.62 -9.18 -21.49
CA TYR A 156 -6.82 -9.57 -22.64
C TYR A 156 -7.72 -10.20 -23.71
N GLU A 157 -7.32 -10.05 -24.97
CA GLU A 157 -7.99 -10.72 -26.06
C GLU A 157 -7.63 -12.21 -26.03
N GLU A 158 -8.64 -13.06 -25.90
CA GLU A 158 -8.51 -14.51 -25.96
C GLU A 158 -9.20 -15.07 -27.20
N GLU A 159 -8.56 -16.05 -27.84
CA GLU A 159 -9.09 -16.71 -29.03
C GLU A 159 -10.36 -17.51 -28.70
N GLY A 160 -11.39 -17.36 -29.55
CA GLY A 160 -12.66 -18.06 -29.40
C GLY A 160 -13.73 -17.34 -28.57
N VAL A 161 -13.41 -16.20 -27.93
CA VAL A 161 -14.37 -15.41 -27.16
C VAL A 161 -15.02 -14.32 -28.03
N GLU A 162 -16.22 -14.59 -28.55
CA GLU A 162 -17.01 -13.65 -29.34
C GLU A 162 -18.06 -12.92 -28.48
N SER A 163 -17.62 -11.91 -27.72
CA SER A 163 -18.51 -11.03 -26.94
C SER A 163 -18.34 -9.57 -27.32
N LYS A 164 -19.43 -8.96 -27.81
CA LYS A 164 -19.47 -7.52 -28.14
C LYS A 164 -19.19 -6.64 -26.93
N LEU A 165 -19.67 -7.02 -25.74
CA LEU A 165 -19.46 -6.28 -24.50
C LEU A 165 -18.01 -6.35 -24.04
N LEU A 166 -17.39 -7.53 -24.09
CA LEU A 166 -15.97 -7.69 -23.74
C LEU A 166 -15.07 -6.91 -24.69
N LYS A 167 -15.31 -7.01 -26.02
CA LYS A 167 -14.56 -6.24 -27.02
C LYS A 167 -14.70 -4.72 -26.81
N ALA A 168 -15.89 -4.24 -26.46
CA ALA A 168 -16.11 -2.83 -26.13
C ALA A 168 -15.36 -2.41 -24.85
N ARG A 169 -15.37 -3.26 -23.81
CA ARG A 169 -14.68 -2.97 -22.55
C ARG A 169 -13.16 -3.00 -22.71
N MET A 170 -12.60 -3.97 -23.44
CA MET A 170 -11.18 -4.00 -23.82
C MET A 170 -10.76 -2.75 -24.58
N LYS A 171 -11.56 -2.30 -25.56
CA LYS A 171 -11.28 -1.06 -26.31
C LYS A 171 -11.27 0.16 -25.39
N MET A 172 -12.19 0.24 -24.43
CA MET A 172 -12.19 1.30 -23.42
C MET A 172 -10.97 1.21 -22.49
N GLN A 173 -10.59 0.00 -22.05
CA GLN A 173 -9.43 -0.19 -21.16
C GLN A 173 -8.14 0.21 -21.89
N LYS A 174 -8.00 -0.17 -23.16
CA LYS A 174 -6.85 0.21 -24.00
C LYS A 174 -6.65 1.73 -24.04
N LYS A 175 -7.72 2.51 -24.22
CA LYS A 175 -7.66 3.98 -24.18
C LYS A 175 -7.04 4.48 -22.87
N TYR A 176 -7.42 3.94 -21.72
CA TYR A 176 -6.90 4.38 -20.43
C TYR A 176 -5.51 3.82 -20.12
N LEU A 177 -5.20 2.60 -20.57
CA LEU A 177 -3.85 2.04 -20.51
C LEU A 177 -2.87 2.94 -21.27
N ASP A 178 -3.21 3.36 -22.49
CA ASP A 178 -2.39 4.27 -23.28
C ASP A 178 -2.17 5.60 -22.52
N GLN A 179 -3.20 6.13 -21.85
CA GLN A 179 -3.07 7.33 -20.99
C GLN A 179 -2.17 7.10 -19.77
N PHE A 180 -2.25 5.96 -19.09
CA PHE A 180 -1.34 5.62 -18.00
C PHE A 180 0.11 5.61 -18.48
N TYR A 181 0.40 4.97 -19.61
CA TYR A 181 1.76 4.94 -20.16
C TYR A 181 2.26 6.32 -20.58
N MET A 182 1.40 7.21 -21.07
CA MET A 182 1.77 8.59 -21.40
C MET A 182 2.02 9.47 -20.17
N LEU A 183 1.24 9.30 -19.10
CA LEU A 183 1.33 10.13 -17.90
C LEU A 183 2.46 9.69 -16.97
N TYR A 184 2.78 8.40 -16.96
CA TYR A 184 3.71 7.79 -16.01
C TYR A 184 4.83 7.04 -16.73
N GLU A 185 5.47 7.68 -17.72
CA GLU A 185 6.59 7.12 -18.49
C GLU A 185 7.77 6.68 -17.59
N ASP A 186 7.99 7.41 -16.48
CA ASP A 186 9.06 7.14 -15.52
C ASP A 186 8.66 6.12 -14.43
N PHE A 187 7.44 5.57 -14.47
CA PHE A 187 6.98 4.58 -13.50
C PHE A 187 7.08 3.16 -14.05
N HIS A 188 7.32 2.23 -13.14
CA HIS A 188 7.17 0.81 -13.44
C HIS A 188 5.68 0.42 -13.41
N ILE A 189 5.08 0.29 -14.60
CA ILE A 189 3.69 -0.13 -14.76
C ILE A 189 3.59 -1.65 -14.92
N THR A 190 3.00 -2.32 -13.94
CA THR A 190 2.68 -3.77 -13.97
C THR A 190 1.21 -3.97 -14.31
N LYS A 191 0.91 -4.79 -15.32
CA LYS A 191 -0.47 -5.11 -15.71
C LYS A 191 -0.84 -6.51 -15.24
N LEU A 192 -1.91 -6.62 -14.47
CA LEU A 192 -2.43 -7.91 -13.98
C LEU A 192 -3.76 -8.27 -14.67
N PRO A 193 -3.94 -9.53 -15.08
CA PRO A 193 -5.15 -9.96 -15.77
C PRO A 193 -6.36 -9.97 -14.86
N LEU A 194 -7.55 -9.75 -15.43
CA LEU A 194 -8.79 -10.16 -14.79
C LEU A 194 -8.90 -11.69 -14.83
N LEU A 195 -9.03 -12.32 -13.65
CA LEU A 195 -9.30 -13.75 -13.56
C LEU A 195 -10.81 -14.04 -13.53
N PRO A 196 -11.26 -15.21 -14.01
CA PRO A 196 -12.68 -15.59 -14.01
C PRO A 196 -13.28 -15.79 -12.61
N GLU A 197 -12.43 -16.14 -11.64
CA GLU A 197 -12.80 -16.44 -10.26
C GLU A 197 -12.03 -15.54 -9.28
N GLU A 198 -12.56 -15.43 -8.08
CA GLU A 198 -11.90 -14.70 -6.99
C GLU A 198 -10.62 -15.43 -6.56
N VAL A 199 -9.55 -14.66 -6.32
CA VAL A 199 -8.27 -15.21 -5.85
C VAL A 199 -8.33 -15.42 -4.35
N CYS A 200 -8.73 -16.63 -3.95
CA CYS A 200 -8.93 -16.99 -2.55
C CYS A 200 -8.04 -18.17 -2.11
N GLY A 201 -7.39 -18.00 -0.96
CA GLY A 201 -6.51 -19.02 -0.38
C GLY A 201 -5.05 -18.91 -0.83
N VAL A 202 -4.17 -19.55 -0.06
CA VAL A 202 -2.71 -19.40 -0.20
C VAL A 202 -2.20 -19.84 -1.57
N GLU A 203 -2.69 -20.96 -2.10
CA GLU A 203 -2.23 -21.47 -3.39
C GLU A 203 -2.67 -20.57 -4.54
N ALA A 204 -3.94 -20.12 -4.57
CA ALA A 204 -4.41 -19.17 -5.58
C ALA A 204 -3.63 -17.84 -5.55
N LEU A 205 -3.29 -17.34 -4.35
CA LEU A 205 -2.48 -16.14 -4.19
C LEU A 205 -1.05 -16.34 -4.73
N LYS A 206 -0.42 -17.50 -4.47
CA LYS A 206 0.90 -17.84 -5.03
C LYS A 206 0.84 -17.91 -6.55
N ASP A 207 -0.15 -18.60 -7.11
CA ASP A 207 -0.35 -18.70 -8.55
C ASP A 207 -0.53 -17.31 -9.17
N PHE A 208 -1.37 -16.47 -8.57
CA PHE A 208 -1.58 -15.10 -9.03
C PHE A 208 -0.32 -14.23 -8.91
N SER A 209 0.49 -14.42 -7.87
CA SER A 209 1.73 -13.65 -7.63
C SER A 209 2.78 -13.80 -8.74
N SER A 210 2.75 -14.91 -9.48
CA SER A 210 3.65 -15.14 -10.63
C SER A 210 3.50 -14.06 -11.71
N ASN A 211 2.31 -13.47 -11.86
CA ASN A 211 2.01 -12.42 -12.83
C ASN A 211 2.68 -11.07 -12.52
N PHE A 212 3.22 -10.90 -11.31
CA PHE A 212 3.99 -9.71 -10.95
C PHE A 212 5.44 -9.79 -11.45
N LEU A 213 5.98 -11.01 -11.57
CA LEU A 213 7.37 -11.24 -12.01
C LEU A 213 7.47 -11.37 -13.53
N THR A 214 6.47 -12.01 -14.12
CA THR A 214 6.43 -12.27 -15.57
C THR A 214 5.18 -11.61 -16.15
N PRO A 215 5.30 -10.74 -17.16
CA PRO A 215 4.15 -10.13 -17.81
C PRO A 215 3.18 -11.22 -18.28
N TYR A 216 1.91 -11.10 -17.88
CA TYR A 216 0.87 -12.04 -18.30
C TYR A 216 0.77 -12.08 -19.83
N GLU A 217 0.89 -13.27 -20.40
CA GLU A 217 0.65 -13.52 -21.80
C GLU A 217 -0.63 -14.36 -21.99
N PRO A 218 -1.66 -13.85 -22.70
CA PRO A 218 -2.87 -14.62 -22.95
C PRO A 218 -2.53 -15.91 -23.71
N LEU A 219 -3.21 -17.00 -23.32
CA LEU A 219 -2.98 -18.37 -23.80
C LEU A 219 -3.23 -18.55 -25.32
N ALA A 220 -3.89 -17.59 -25.96
CA ALA A 220 -4.11 -17.60 -27.40
C ALA A 220 -4.14 -16.16 -27.94
N LYS A 221 -3.02 -15.69 -28.49
CA LYS A 221 -2.97 -14.52 -29.38
C LYS A 221 -3.08 -15.04 -30.82
N ARG A 222 -3.86 -14.38 -31.68
CA ARG A 222 -3.65 -14.48 -33.14
C ARG A 222 -2.26 -13.91 -33.45
N GLY A 223 -1.27 -14.79 -33.47
CA GLY A 223 0.09 -14.46 -33.86
C GLY A 223 0.32 -14.71 -35.34
N THR A 224 1.44 -14.20 -35.85
CA THR A 224 2.02 -14.68 -37.10
C THR A 224 2.36 -16.18 -36.97
N ILE A 225 2.56 -16.87 -38.10
CA ILE A 225 2.94 -18.30 -38.10
C ILE A 225 4.18 -18.52 -37.20
N GLU A 226 5.16 -17.63 -37.27
CA GLU A 226 6.39 -17.69 -36.49
C GLU A 226 6.15 -17.55 -34.98
N GLU A 227 5.21 -16.70 -34.56
CA GLU A 227 4.82 -16.57 -33.16
C GLU A 227 4.09 -17.81 -32.65
N LEU A 228 3.22 -18.39 -33.49
CA LEU A 228 2.56 -19.66 -33.17
C LEU A 228 3.57 -20.81 -33.05
N GLU A 229 4.53 -20.90 -33.95
CA GLU A 229 5.59 -21.94 -33.92
C GLU A 229 6.48 -21.83 -32.68
N ARG A 230 6.88 -20.61 -32.30
CA ARG A 230 7.61 -20.37 -31.03
C ARG A 230 6.78 -20.77 -29.82
N ARG A 231 5.49 -20.43 -29.83
CA ARG A 231 4.57 -20.75 -28.74
C ARG A 231 4.36 -22.26 -28.60
N VAL A 232 4.12 -22.96 -29.70
CA VAL A 232 4.00 -24.43 -29.73
C VAL A 232 5.29 -25.07 -29.20
N SER A 233 6.46 -24.54 -29.58
CA SER A 233 7.75 -25.03 -29.09
C SER A 233 7.92 -24.82 -27.58
N SER A 234 7.57 -23.64 -27.07
CA SER A 234 7.63 -23.32 -25.63
C SER A 234 6.66 -24.18 -24.81
N LEU A 235 5.40 -24.29 -25.23
CA LEU A 235 4.40 -25.12 -24.57
C LEU A 235 4.77 -26.60 -24.60
N SER A 236 5.37 -27.09 -25.70
CA SER A 236 5.85 -28.47 -25.78
C SER A 236 7.02 -28.73 -24.81
N PHE A 237 7.85 -27.72 -24.55
CA PHE A 237 8.92 -27.82 -23.56
C PHE A 237 8.35 -27.85 -22.13
N GLN A 238 7.45 -26.91 -21.80
CA GLN A 238 6.77 -26.88 -20.50
C GLN A 238 5.97 -28.16 -20.22
N LEU A 239 5.29 -28.70 -21.25
CA LEU A 239 4.57 -29.97 -21.14
C LEU A 239 5.52 -31.13 -20.80
N LYS A 240 6.69 -31.20 -21.44
CA LYS A 240 7.69 -32.24 -21.15
C LYS A 240 8.22 -32.14 -19.71
N GLU A 241 8.47 -30.93 -19.20
CA GLU A 241 8.89 -30.74 -17.81
C GLU A 241 7.79 -31.19 -16.84
N ALA A 242 6.55 -30.75 -17.07
CA ALA A 242 5.41 -31.13 -16.25
C ALA A 242 5.13 -32.65 -16.30
N GLU A 243 5.27 -33.29 -17.45
CA GLU A 243 5.16 -34.75 -17.61
C GLU A 243 6.26 -35.49 -16.85
N ALA A 244 7.50 -34.99 -16.88
CA ALA A 244 8.61 -35.55 -16.13
C ALA A 244 8.41 -35.45 -14.61
N GLU A 245 7.92 -34.31 -14.14
CA GLU A 245 7.57 -34.09 -12.73
C GLU A 245 6.40 -35.00 -12.29
N LEU A 246 5.36 -35.10 -13.13
CA LEU A 246 4.22 -35.99 -12.89
C LEU A 246 4.66 -37.47 -12.82
N GLU A 247 5.56 -37.90 -13.70
CA GLU A 247 6.13 -39.25 -13.66
C GLU A 247 6.96 -39.49 -12.39
N ALA A 248 7.76 -38.52 -11.97
CA ALA A 248 8.55 -38.61 -10.75
C ALA A 248 7.64 -38.79 -9.51
N LEU A 249 6.55 -38.01 -9.43
CA LEU A 249 5.55 -38.11 -8.36
C LEU A 249 4.78 -39.44 -8.40
N ARG A 250 4.44 -39.94 -9.60
CA ARG A 250 3.80 -41.26 -9.78
C ARG A 250 4.71 -42.41 -9.35
N LYS A 251 6.01 -42.32 -9.62
CA LYS A 251 7.02 -43.31 -9.19
C LYS A 251 7.26 -43.23 -7.68
N GLY A 252 7.22 -42.04 -7.08
CA GLY A 252 7.31 -41.84 -5.63
C GLY A 252 6.13 -42.45 -4.85
N LYS A 253 4.90 -42.35 -5.38
CA LYS A 253 3.69 -42.95 -4.76
C LYS A 253 3.62 -44.48 -4.84
N ARG A 254 4.48 -45.15 -5.62
CA ARG A 254 4.54 -46.63 -5.72
C ARG A 254 5.52 -47.28 -4.73
N LYS A 255 6.18 -46.50 -3.86
CA LYS A 255 7.15 -46.98 -2.86
C LYS A 255 6.63 -47.01 -1.42
N VAL A 256 5.31 -47.05 -1.21
CA VAL A 256 4.67 -47.37 0.09
C VAL A 256 3.96 -48.70 -0.04
#